data_AF-A0A1W9QFH9-F1
#
_entry.id   AF-A0A1W9QFH9-F1
#
_cell.length_a   1.000
_cell.length_b   1.000
_cell.length_c   1.000
_cell.angle_alpha   90.00
_cell.angle_beta   90.00
_cell.angle_gamma   90.00
#
_symmetry.space_group_name_H-M   'P 1'
#
loop_
_entity.id
_entity.type
_entity.pdbx_description
1 polymer ?
#
loop_
_entity_poly.entity_id
_entity_poly.type
_entity_poly.pdbx_seq_one_letter_code
_entity_poly.pdbx_strand_id
1 'polypeptide(L)'
;MRNSTAPVPASPFAPERRGDMLLGLGVLLFSFLACLVLSLWAMHEATPQEIPKPAPPSPEGIVGFPTRVKPFELVAQARALTDRTLFVGMTVRGLEKDGTLDLTDESHNVRYAFQDPRGIGRQPTRKGGTLPTRTYCGKQSVRLTIEGLGAVTDTPATPCTGSGPEELPPPTCKMSALWKIAEKKKVNPDGGVQLDYFKSRVGPAYRIKHGSKQVTISGSDCKTILRGADERGHVP
;
A
#
# COMPACT_ATOMS: atom_id res chain seq x y z
N MET A 1 -10.81 22.60 -98.65
CA MET A 1 -11.43 22.74 -97.31
C MET A 1 -10.42 22.29 -96.28
N ARG A 2 -9.85 23.23 -95.49
CA ARG A 2 -8.88 22.93 -94.43
C ARG A 2 -9.66 22.55 -93.16
N ASN A 3 -9.59 21.30 -92.74
CA ASN A 3 -10.08 20.90 -91.42
C ASN A 3 -9.04 21.29 -90.37
N SER A 4 -9.39 22.29 -89.56
CA SER A 4 -8.64 22.70 -88.39
C SER A 4 -9.05 21.79 -87.22
N THR A 5 -8.20 20.82 -86.87
CA THR A 5 -8.35 20.05 -85.63
C THR A 5 -7.58 20.78 -84.52
N ALA A 6 -8.33 21.41 -83.62
CA ALA A 6 -7.77 21.94 -82.37
C ALA A 6 -7.26 20.78 -81.49
N PRO A 7 -6.11 20.91 -80.81
CA PRO A 7 -5.66 19.89 -79.87
C PRO A 7 -6.49 19.97 -78.59
N VAL A 8 -7.01 18.81 -78.17
CA VAL A 8 -7.62 18.62 -76.84
C VAL A 8 -6.50 18.78 -75.80
N PRO A 9 -6.63 19.65 -74.77
CA PRO A 9 -5.63 19.71 -73.72
C PRO A 9 -5.62 18.40 -72.94
N ALA A 10 -4.46 17.75 -72.88
CA ALA A 10 -4.24 16.61 -72.01
C ALA A 10 -4.49 17.04 -70.55
N SER A 11 -5.35 16.29 -69.86
CA SER A 11 -5.64 16.46 -68.43
C SER A 11 -4.33 16.32 -67.62
N PRO A 12 -3.97 17.26 -66.73
CA PRO A 12 -2.69 17.25 -66.03
C PRO A 12 -2.70 16.38 -64.76
N PHE A 13 -3.70 15.50 -64.57
CA PHE A 13 -3.76 14.63 -63.40
C PHE A 13 -3.23 13.24 -63.74
N ALA A 14 -1.92 13.14 -63.97
CA ALA A 14 -1.23 11.90 -63.66
C ALA A 14 -1.16 11.85 -62.12
N PRO A 15 -1.88 10.95 -61.43
CA PRO A 15 -1.81 10.92 -59.99
C PRO A 15 -0.41 10.46 -59.60
N GLU A 16 0.18 11.13 -58.62
CA GLU A 16 1.46 10.80 -57.99
C GLU A 16 1.31 9.50 -57.17
N ARG A 17 0.81 8.42 -57.81
CA ARG A 17 0.35 7.16 -57.19
C ARG A 17 1.38 6.52 -56.28
N ARG A 18 2.66 6.75 -56.54
CA ARG A 18 3.77 6.22 -55.73
C ARG A 18 3.91 6.94 -54.39
N GLY A 19 3.72 8.26 -54.35
CA GLY A 19 3.76 9.04 -53.11
C GLY A 19 2.61 8.67 -52.19
N ASP A 20 1.40 8.60 -52.73
CA ASP A 20 0.20 8.18 -51.99
C ASP A 20 0.28 6.72 -51.53
N MET A 21 0.85 5.81 -52.35
CA MET A 21 1.11 4.43 -51.95
C MET A 21 2.11 4.31 -50.79
N LEU A 22 3.20 5.08 -50.83
CA LEU A 22 4.20 5.08 -49.76
C LEU A 22 3.63 5.65 -48.46
N LEU A 23 2.83 6.71 -48.56
CA LEU A 23 2.13 7.29 -47.41
C LEU A 23 1.14 6.28 -46.80
N GLY A 24 0.34 5.63 -47.66
CA GLY A 24 -0.62 4.60 -47.24
C GLY A 24 0.05 3.38 -46.60
N LEU A 25 1.18 2.92 -47.15
CA LEU A 25 1.99 1.84 -46.56
C LEU A 25 2.56 2.25 -45.20
N GLY A 26 3.02 3.50 -45.07
CA GLY A 26 3.51 4.06 -43.80
C GLY A 26 2.44 4.08 -42.72
N VAL A 27 1.22 4.49 -43.06
CA VAL A 27 0.07 4.47 -42.13
C VAL A 27 -0.26 3.04 -41.70
N LEU A 28 -0.33 2.09 -42.65
CA LEU A 28 -0.61 0.68 -42.34
C LEU A 28 0.45 0.07 -41.42
N LEU A 29 1.73 0.32 -41.72
CA LEU A 29 2.84 -0.17 -40.89
C LEU A 29 2.78 0.42 -39.49
N PHE A 30 2.52 1.73 -39.37
CA PHE A 30 2.39 2.39 -38.07
C PHE A 30 1.21 1.85 -37.26
N SER A 31 0.04 1.71 -37.87
CA SER A 31 -1.14 1.14 -37.22
C SER A 31 -0.89 -0.30 -36.77
N PHE A 32 -0.24 -1.11 -37.60
CA PHE A 32 0.12 -2.49 -37.26
C PHE A 32 1.08 -2.54 -36.06
N LEU A 33 2.13 -1.71 -36.06
CA LEU A 33 3.06 -1.62 -34.94
C LEU A 33 2.37 -1.14 -33.65
N ALA A 34 1.49 -0.15 -33.74
CA ALA A 34 0.71 0.33 -32.59
C ALA A 34 -0.19 -0.79 -32.01
N CYS A 35 -0.87 -1.56 -32.87
CA CYS A 35 -1.65 -2.72 -32.44
C CYS A 35 -0.79 -3.81 -31.79
N LEU A 36 0.40 -4.08 -32.33
CA LEU A 36 1.36 -5.02 -31.74
C LEU A 36 1.79 -4.59 -30.34
N VAL A 37 2.15 -3.31 -30.17
CA VAL A 37 2.54 -2.77 -28.85
C VAL A 37 1.39 -2.88 -27.85
N LEU A 38 0.16 -2.52 -28.25
CA LEU A 38 -1.03 -2.65 -27.39
C LEU A 38 -1.34 -4.12 -27.05
N SER A 39 -1.18 -5.04 -28.01
CA SER A 39 -1.39 -6.47 -27.81
C SER A 39 -0.36 -7.07 -26.85
N LEU A 40 0.91 -6.72 -26.99
CA LEU A 40 1.98 -7.14 -26.07
C LEU A 40 1.76 -6.57 -24.67
N TRP A 41 1.35 -5.31 -24.56
CA TRP A 41 1.01 -4.69 -23.29
C TRP A 41 -0.17 -5.40 -22.60
N ALA A 42 -1.25 -5.68 -23.35
CA ALA A 42 -2.40 -6.40 -22.84
C ALA A 42 -2.05 -7.84 -22.43
N MET A 43 -1.18 -8.53 -23.19
CA MET A 43 -0.71 -9.87 -22.85
C MET A 43 0.11 -9.87 -21.56
N HIS A 44 1.00 -8.88 -21.39
CA HIS A 44 1.79 -8.73 -20.17
C HIS A 44 0.88 -8.50 -18.95
N GLU A 45 -0.09 -7.60 -19.07
CA GLU A 45 -1.05 -7.32 -18.01
C GLU A 45 -1.96 -8.53 -17.70
N ALA A 46 -2.21 -9.39 -18.68
CA ALA A 46 -3.01 -10.60 -18.51
C ALA A 46 -2.24 -11.77 -17.84
N THR A 47 -0.92 -11.68 -17.66
CA THR A 47 -0.15 -12.71 -16.96
C THR A 47 -0.36 -12.64 -15.44
N PRO A 48 -0.83 -13.71 -14.79
CA PRO A 48 -1.03 -13.71 -13.35
C PRO A 48 0.31 -13.59 -12.63
N GLN A 49 0.41 -12.67 -11.67
CA GLN A 49 1.57 -12.59 -10.79
C GLN A 49 1.51 -13.70 -9.74
N GLU A 50 2.60 -14.44 -9.59
CA GLU A 50 2.77 -15.34 -8.44
C GLU A 50 3.05 -14.51 -7.18
N ILE A 51 2.45 -14.94 -6.07
CA ILE A 51 2.69 -14.31 -4.77
C ILE A 51 3.88 -15.03 -4.14
N PRO A 52 5.07 -14.42 -4.07
CA PRO A 52 6.22 -15.04 -3.43
C PRO A 52 5.90 -15.29 -1.95
N LYS A 53 6.35 -16.43 -1.45
CA LYS A 53 6.29 -16.73 -0.03
C LYS A 53 7.21 -15.76 0.72
N PRO A 54 6.77 -15.16 1.83
CA PRO A 54 7.64 -14.30 2.62
C PRO A 54 8.82 -15.08 3.20
N ALA A 55 9.95 -14.39 3.37
CA ALA A 55 11.09 -14.91 4.11
C ALA A 55 10.70 -15.24 5.56
N PRO A 56 11.36 -16.22 6.21
CA PRO A 56 11.10 -16.51 7.62
C PRO A 56 11.40 -15.27 8.50
N PRO A 57 10.73 -15.12 9.65
CA PRO A 57 11.06 -14.08 10.61
C PRO A 57 12.53 -14.17 11.04
N SER A 58 13.15 -13.01 11.26
CA SER A 58 14.54 -12.93 11.71
C SER A 58 14.71 -11.88 12.81
N PRO A 59 15.52 -12.15 13.86
CA PRO A 59 15.87 -11.16 14.87
C PRO A 59 17.00 -10.21 14.42
N GLU A 60 17.61 -10.46 13.27
CA GLU A 60 18.76 -9.69 12.77
C GLU A 60 18.43 -8.20 12.64
N GLY A 61 19.30 -7.34 13.18
CA GLY A 61 19.14 -5.87 13.11
C GLY A 61 18.11 -5.28 14.07
N ILE A 62 17.47 -6.10 14.92
CA ILE A 62 16.51 -5.64 15.94
C ILE A 62 17.25 -5.31 17.24
N VAL A 63 17.41 -4.02 17.51
CA VAL A 63 18.06 -3.56 18.74
C VAL A 63 17.21 -3.91 19.97
N GLY A 64 17.85 -4.52 20.97
CA GLY A 64 17.20 -4.89 22.23
C GLY A 64 16.37 -6.18 22.19
N PHE A 65 16.45 -6.97 21.12
CA PHE A 65 15.73 -8.23 21.01
C PHE A 65 16.25 -9.31 21.99
N PRO A 66 15.38 -10.13 22.60
CA PRO A 66 13.90 -10.06 22.55
C PRO A 66 13.28 -9.16 23.63
N THR A 67 14.03 -8.72 24.64
CA THR A 67 13.46 -8.24 25.92
C THR A 67 13.15 -6.74 25.99
N ARG A 68 13.80 -5.91 25.18
CA ARG A 68 13.65 -4.44 25.20
C ARG A 68 13.55 -3.87 23.80
N VAL A 69 12.63 -4.41 23.02
CA VAL A 69 12.45 -3.97 21.63
C VAL A 69 11.62 -2.70 21.59
N LYS A 70 12.04 -1.74 20.77
CA LYS A 70 11.29 -0.50 20.55
C LYS A 70 10.49 -0.56 19.23
N PRO A 71 9.17 -0.80 19.29
CA PRO A 71 8.37 -1.04 18.08
C PRO A 71 8.36 0.14 17.10
N PHE A 72 8.41 1.38 17.61
CA PHE A 72 8.28 2.56 16.74
C PHE A 72 9.52 2.77 15.88
N GLU A 73 10.69 2.30 16.34
CA GLU A 73 11.96 2.41 15.61
C GLU A 73 12.05 1.38 14.46
N LEU A 74 11.20 0.34 14.47
CA LEU A 74 11.22 -0.75 13.49
C LEU A 74 10.29 -0.55 12.29
N VAL A 75 9.55 0.56 12.21
CA VAL A 75 8.62 0.82 11.09
C VAL A 75 9.35 0.79 9.74
N ALA A 76 10.54 1.37 9.67
CA ALA A 76 11.36 1.39 8.45
C ALA A 76 11.90 -0.01 8.09
N GLN A 77 12.27 -0.82 9.08
CA GLN A 77 12.69 -2.20 8.84
C GLN A 77 11.50 -3.05 8.36
N ALA A 78 10.33 -2.90 8.98
CA ALA A 78 9.11 -3.59 8.57
C ALA A 78 8.70 -3.21 7.14
N ARG A 79 8.82 -1.93 6.78
CA ARG A 79 8.59 -1.40 5.43
C ARG A 79 9.46 -2.09 4.37
N ALA A 80 10.69 -2.49 4.70
CA ALA A 80 11.59 -3.16 3.76
C ALA A 80 11.22 -4.63 3.50
N LEU A 81 10.38 -5.24 4.35
CA LEU A 81 9.97 -6.64 4.22
C LEU A 81 8.69 -6.82 3.37
N THR A 82 8.15 -5.74 2.81
CA THR A 82 6.92 -5.77 2.01
C THR A 82 6.99 -4.82 0.82
N ASP A 83 6.42 -5.28 -0.29
CA ASP A 83 6.28 -4.47 -1.50
C ASP A 83 5.07 -3.52 -1.45
N ARG A 84 4.18 -3.66 -0.45
CA ARG A 84 2.95 -2.85 -0.32
C ARG A 84 3.27 -1.42 0.10
N THR A 85 2.94 -0.43 -0.70
CA THR A 85 3.49 0.94 -0.69
C THR A 85 3.04 1.88 0.44
N LEU A 86 1.88 1.67 1.06
CA LEU A 86 1.35 2.55 2.10
C LEU A 86 1.43 1.90 3.48
N PHE A 87 2.05 2.58 4.45
CA PHE A 87 1.90 2.22 5.86
C PHE A 87 0.54 2.73 6.36
N VAL A 88 -0.34 1.83 6.82
CA VAL A 88 -1.73 2.17 7.19
C VAL A 88 -2.03 2.00 8.68
N GLY A 89 -1.04 1.57 9.45
CA GLY A 89 -1.12 1.53 10.91
C GLY A 89 -0.29 0.44 11.54
N MET A 90 -0.29 0.41 12.86
CA MET A 90 0.33 -0.65 13.64
C MET A 90 -0.43 -0.94 14.93
N THR A 91 -0.35 -2.18 15.39
CA THR A 91 -0.83 -2.59 16.71
C THR A 91 0.34 -3.18 17.48
N VAL A 92 0.57 -2.68 18.69
CA VAL A 92 1.53 -3.22 19.65
C VAL A 92 0.74 -3.81 20.81
N ARG A 93 1.05 -5.03 21.23
CA ARG A 93 0.47 -5.69 22.41
C ARG A 93 1.57 -6.03 23.39
N GLY A 94 1.35 -5.75 24.67
CA GLY A 94 2.35 -5.99 25.71
C GLY A 94 3.24 -4.79 26.01
N LEU A 95 2.85 -3.58 25.58
CA LEU A 95 3.73 -2.43 25.64
C LEU A 95 3.97 -1.98 27.10
N GLU A 96 5.25 -1.83 27.45
CA GLU A 96 5.68 -1.37 28.76
C GLU A 96 5.70 0.15 28.90
N LYS A 97 5.90 0.64 30.14
CA LYS A 97 5.84 2.08 30.44
C LYS A 97 6.95 2.91 29.82
N ASP A 98 8.11 2.30 29.59
CA ASP A 98 9.23 2.93 28.91
C ASP A 98 9.11 2.91 27.38
N GLY A 99 8.04 2.28 26.85
CA GLY A 99 7.80 2.13 25.42
C GLY A 99 8.55 0.97 24.78
N THR A 100 9.09 0.06 25.58
CA THR A 100 9.69 -1.18 25.12
C THR A 100 8.71 -2.35 25.17
N LEU A 101 9.10 -3.43 24.52
CA LEU A 101 8.36 -4.67 24.43
C LEU A 101 9.30 -5.83 24.76
N ASP A 102 8.89 -6.67 25.71
CA ASP A 102 9.51 -7.96 25.98
C ASP A 102 8.79 -9.06 25.18
N LEU A 103 9.44 -9.60 24.16
CA LEU A 103 8.90 -10.64 23.29
C LEU A 103 9.11 -12.06 23.84
N THR A 104 9.68 -12.22 25.04
CA THR A 104 9.76 -13.54 25.68
C THR A 104 8.38 -14.08 26.09
N ASP A 105 7.39 -13.20 26.26
CA ASP A 105 5.99 -13.56 26.39
C ASP A 105 5.34 -13.68 24.99
N GLU A 106 4.80 -14.85 24.66
CA GLU A 106 4.15 -15.12 23.36
C GLU A 106 2.91 -14.24 23.10
N SER A 107 2.29 -13.71 24.15
CA SER A 107 1.16 -12.79 24.03
C SER A 107 1.58 -11.40 23.53
N HIS A 108 2.86 -11.07 23.64
CA HIS A 108 3.46 -9.82 23.21
C HIS A 108 3.85 -9.88 21.73
N ASN A 109 3.44 -8.88 20.96
CA ASN A 109 3.74 -8.80 19.54
C ASN A 109 3.49 -7.42 18.98
N VAL A 110 4.03 -7.21 17.78
CA VAL A 110 3.70 -6.04 16.96
C VAL A 110 3.19 -6.50 15.60
N ARG A 111 2.19 -5.81 15.08
CA ARG A 111 1.71 -5.95 13.71
C ARG A 111 1.77 -4.59 13.03
N TYR A 112 2.61 -4.47 12.00
CA TYR A 112 2.63 -3.35 11.06
C TYR A 112 1.74 -3.71 9.88
N ALA A 113 0.83 -2.82 9.48
CA ALA A 113 -0.11 -3.04 8.39
C ALA A 113 0.28 -2.17 7.19
N PHE A 114 0.35 -2.80 6.01
CA PHE A 114 0.66 -2.16 4.74
C PHE A 114 -0.38 -2.50 3.69
N GLN A 115 -0.69 -1.54 2.81
CA GLN A 115 -1.63 -1.69 1.68
C GLN A 115 -1.10 -0.91 0.47
N ASP A 116 -1.67 -1.13 -0.70
CA ASP A 116 -1.43 -0.28 -1.87
C ASP A 116 -2.59 0.69 -2.12
N PRO A 117 -2.32 1.80 -2.84
CA PRO A 117 -3.38 2.66 -3.34
C PRO A 117 -4.35 1.87 -4.22
N ARG A 118 -5.50 2.48 -4.44
CA ARG A 118 -6.59 1.91 -5.20
C ARG A 118 -6.16 1.51 -6.62
N GLY A 119 -6.21 0.22 -6.93
CA GLY A 119 -5.90 -0.33 -8.26
C GLY A 119 -4.41 -0.40 -8.58
N ILE A 120 -3.54 -0.14 -7.60
CA ILE A 120 -2.09 -0.20 -7.73
C ILE A 120 -1.57 -1.44 -6.99
N GLY A 121 -0.41 -1.95 -7.43
CA GLY A 121 0.31 -3.01 -6.76
C GLY A 121 -0.01 -4.41 -7.27
N ARG A 122 0.40 -5.42 -6.49
CA ARG A 122 0.27 -6.82 -6.91
C ARG A 122 -1.19 -7.23 -7.02
N GLN A 123 -1.51 -7.78 -8.18
CA GLN A 123 -2.86 -8.17 -8.54
C GLN A 123 -3.25 -9.50 -7.89
N PRO A 124 -4.54 -9.71 -7.60
CA PRO A 124 -5.04 -11.01 -7.16
C PRO A 124 -4.77 -12.08 -8.21
N THR A 125 -4.41 -13.29 -7.77
CA THR A 125 -4.26 -14.45 -8.65
C THR A 125 -5.56 -14.67 -9.42
N ARG A 126 -5.44 -14.83 -10.75
CA ARG A 126 -6.57 -15.02 -11.66
C ARG A 126 -6.20 -15.97 -12.79
N LYS A 127 -7.21 -16.41 -13.55
CA LYS A 127 -6.98 -17.19 -14.77
C LYS A 127 -6.28 -16.31 -15.81
N GLY A 128 -5.28 -16.85 -16.49
CA GLY A 128 -4.60 -16.15 -17.59
C GLY A 128 -5.59 -15.69 -18.67
N GLY A 129 -5.30 -14.55 -19.30
CA GLY A 129 -6.16 -13.96 -20.34
C GLY A 129 -7.37 -13.18 -19.80
N THR A 130 -7.43 -12.91 -18.49
CA THR A 130 -8.50 -12.10 -17.88
C THR A 130 -7.92 -10.85 -17.21
N LEU A 131 -8.74 -9.80 -17.06
CA LEU A 131 -8.42 -8.58 -16.32
C LEU A 131 -8.97 -8.66 -14.87
N PRO A 132 -8.47 -7.84 -13.92
CA PRO A 132 -9.04 -7.80 -12.58
C PRO A 132 -10.51 -7.38 -12.65
N THR A 133 -11.40 -8.18 -12.05
CA THR A 133 -12.85 -7.92 -12.05
C THR A 133 -13.29 -6.84 -11.06
N ARG A 134 -12.43 -6.49 -10.09
CA ARG A 134 -12.71 -5.53 -9.02
C ARG A 134 -11.48 -4.71 -8.70
N THR A 135 -11.71 -3.50 -8.22
CA THR A 135 -10.62 -2.70 -7.65
C THR A 135 -10.13 -3.32 -6.35
N TYR A 136 -8.82 -3.52 -6.26
CA TYR A 136 -8.15 -4.07 -5.10
C TYR A 136 -7.17 -3.04 -4.57
N CYS A 137 -6.88 -3.14 -3.28
CA CYS A 137 -5.84 -2.35 -2.62
C CYS A 137 -4.74 -3.27 -2.09
N GLY A 138 -5.00 -4.59 -2.01
CA GLY A 138 -4.05 -5.54 -1.44
C GLY A 138 -3.70 -5.23 0.01
N LYS A 139 -3.14 -6.20 0.71
CA LYS A 139 -2.74 -6.01 2.10
C LYS A 139 -1.70 -7.02 2.49
N GLN A 140 -0.67 -6.53 3.17
CA GLN A 140 0.28 -7.37 3.85
C GLN A 140 0.50 -6.84 5.26
N SER A 141 0.78 -7.73 6.20
CA SER A 141 1.21 -7.34 7.53
C SER A 141 2.61 -7.86 7.77
N VAL A 142 3.40 -7.10 8.50
CA VAL A 142 4.69 -7.53 9.03
C VAL A 142 4.53 -7.68 10.53
N ARG A 143 4.99 -8.79 11.09
CA ARG A 143 4.85 -9.10 12.51
C ARG A 143 6.20 -9.19 13.17
N LEU A 144 6.25 -8.68 14.39
CA LEU A 144 7.32 -8.91 15.34
C LEU A 144 6.80 -9.86 16.41
N THR A 145 7.44 -11.01 16.55
CA THR A 145 7.15 -12.04 17.54
C THR A 145 8.45 -12.49 18.21
N ILE A 146 8.39 -13.50 19.08
CA ILE A 146 9.56 -14.16 19.67
C ILE A 146 10.53 -14.76 18.64
N GLU A 147 10.08 -15.00 17.40
CA GLU A 147 10.93 -15.51 16.30
C GLU A 147 11.68 -14.39 15.57
N GLY A 148 11.29 -13.12 15.78
CA GLY A 148 11.85 -11.95 15.10
C GLY A 148 10.82 -11.19 14.27
N LEU A 149 11.32 -10.38 13.34
CA LEU A 149 10.51 -9.57 12.43
C LEU A 149 10.36 -10.30 11.09
N GLY A 150 9.12 -10.48 10.63
CA GLY A 150 8.84 -11.20 9.40
C GLY A 150 7.54 -10.78 8.73
N ALA A 151 7.52 -10.80 7.40
CA ALA A 151 6.31 -10.55 6.65
C ALA A 151 5.35 -11.75 6.72
N VAL A 152 4.06 -11.45 6.86
CA VAL A 152 2.99 -12.44 6.75
C VAL A 152 2.62 -12.60 5.28
N THR A 153 2.01 -13.73 4.92
CA THR A 153 1.48 -13.99 3.58
C THR A 153 0.65 -12.82 3.07
N ASP A 154 0.98 -12.36 1.86
CA ASP A 154 0.32 -11.25 1.20
C ASP A 154 -1.11 -11.60 0.77
N THR A 155 -2.01 -10.63 0.84
CA THR A 155 -3.45 -10.79 0.54
C THR A 155 -3.85 -9.80 -0.57
N PRO A 156 -3.46 -10.03 -1.84
CA PRO A 156 -3.70 -9.10 -2.94
C PRO A 156 -5.18 -8.88 -3.26
N ALA A 157 -6.03 -9.87 -2.96
CA ALA A 157 -7.47 -9.77 -3.16
C ALA A 157 -8.19 -8.82 -2.18
N THR A 158 -7.47 -8.18 -1.25
CA THR A 158 -8.07 -7.26 -0.28
C THR A 158 -8.75 -6.09 -1.01
N PRO A 159 -10.08 -5.90 -0.82
CA PRO A 159 -10.79 -4.83 -1.48
C PRO A 159 -10.43 -3.47 -0.87
N CYS A 160 -10.58 -2.42 -1.66
CA CYS A 160 -10.48 -1.05 -1.16
C CYS A 160 -11.74 -0.68 -0.35
N THR A 161 -11.58 -0.15 0.85
CA THR A 161 -12.68 0.32 1.69
C THR A 161 -12.87 1.84 1.53
N GLY A 162 -14.13 2.30 1.42
CA GLY A 162 -14.47 3.73 1.39
C GLY A 162 -13.70 4.52 0.33
N SER A 163 -12.95 5.55 0.77
CA SER A 163 -12.09 6.40 -0.06
C SER A 163 -10.78 5.73 -0.52
N GLY A 164 -10.48 4.52 -0.06
CA GLY A 164 -9.20 3.85 -0.22
C GLY A 164 -8.25 4.09 0.96
N PRO A 165 -7.15 3.34 1.03
CA PRO A 165 -6.13 3.51 2.05
C PRO A 165 -5.39 4.83 1.89
N GLU A 166 -5.04 5.42 3.02
CA GLU A 166 -4.24 6.64 3.11
C GLU A 166 -2.95 6.31 3.86
N GLU A 167 -1.83 6.86 3.39
CA GLU A 167 -0.55 6.71 4.08
C GLU A 167 -0.60 7.41 5.45
N LEU A 168 -0.16 6.70 6.47
CA LEU A 168 0.15 7.28 7.76
C LEU A 168 1.64 7.64 7.82
N PRO A 169 1.98 8.83 8.36
CA PRO A 169 3.36 9.14 8.65
C PRO A 169 3.90 8.18 9.72
N PRO A 170 5.23 8.07 9.86
CA PRO A 170 5.83 7.36 10.97
C PRO A 170 5.35 7.93 12.32
N PRO A 171 5.24 7.10 13.38
CA PRO A 171 4.84 7.55 14.70
C PRO A 171 5.84 8.57 15.29
N THR A 172 5.40 9.81 15.49
CA THR A 172 6.25 10.91 15.99
C THR A 172 6.09 11.20 17.49
N CYS A 173 5.01 10.71 18.11
CA CYS A 173 4.74 11.02 19.51
C CYS A 173 5.69 10.27 20.43
N LYS A 174 6.32 11.00 21.36
CA LYS A 174 7.13 10.40 22.42
C LYS A 174 6.24 9.53 23.31
N MET A 175 6.66 8.29 23.56
CA MET A 175 5.88 7.35 24.38
C MET A 175 5.57 7.91 25.78
N SER A 176 6.53 8.59 26.39
CA SER A 176 6.37 9.25 27.69
C SER A 176 5.22 10.25 27.74
N ALA A 177 4.92 10.93 26.62
CA ALA A 177 3.81 11.88 26.54
C ALA A 177 2.45 11.14 26.46
N LEU A 178 2.39 10.10 25.62
CA LEU A 178 1.21 9.24 25.51
C LEU A 178 0.89 8.56 26.85
N TRP A 179 1.90 8.13 27.58
CA TRP A 179 1.74 7.46 28.87
C TRP A 179 1.20 8.36 29.97
N LYS A 180 1.69 9.59 30.07
CA LYS A 180 1.15 10.58 31.01
C LYS A 180 -0.36 10.78 30.82
N ILE A 181 -0.83 10.75 29.58
CA ILE A 181 -2.26 10.88 29.25
C ILE A 181 -3.02 9.59 29.63
N ALA A 182 -2.47 8.42 29.31
CA ALA A 182 -3.06 7.13 29.66
C ALA A 182 -3.21 6.94 31.18
N GLU A 183 -2.20 7.32 31.96
CA GLU A 183 -2.22 7.28 33.43
C GLU A 183 -3.28 8.24 33.99
N LYS A 184 -3.35 9.47 33.47
CA LYS A 184 -4.39 10.44 33.85
C LYS A 184 -5.80 9.92 33.54
N LYS A 185 -5.95 9.03 32.57
CA LYS A 185 -7.22 8.37 32.21
C LYS A 185 -7.39 6.97 32.82
N LYS A 186 -6.48 6.55 33.70
CA LYS A 186 -6.50 5.26 34.40
C LYS A 186 -6.55 4.05 33.46
N VAL A 187 -5.88 4.14 32.29
CA VAL A 187 -5.78 3.09 31.26
C VAL A 187 -4.53 2.19 31.46
N ASN A 188 -3.87 2.29 32.62
CA ASN A 188 -2.60 1.61 32.87
C ASN A 188 -2.57 1.07 34.31
N PRO A 189 -2.94 -0.19 34.56
CA PRO A 189 -2.77 -0.77 35.88
C PRO A 189 -1.29 -1.13 36.12
N ASP A 190 -0.67 -2.02 35.34
CA ASP A 190 0.67 -2.56 35.72
C ASP A 190 1.61 -2.91 34.54
N GLY A 191 1.39 -2.36 33.35
CA GLY A 191 2.11 -2.74 32.12
C GLY A 191 1.29 -3.70 31.24
N GLY A 192 1.79 -4.05 30.05
CA GLY A 192 1.10 -4.99 29.17
C GLY A 192 -0.11 -4.41 28.42
N VAL A 193 -0.07 -3.13 28.03
CA VAL A 193 -1.20 -2.50 27.33
C VAL A 193 -1.14 -2.75 25.81
N GLN A 194 -2.29 -2.63 25.15
CA GLN A 194 -2.34 -2.59 23.69
C GLN A 194 -2.31 -1.13 23.21
N LEU A 195 -1.43 -0.82 22.26
CA LEU A 195 -1.39 0.46 21.57
C LEU A 195 -1.68 0.26 20.08
N ASP A 196 -2.69 0.93 19.56
CA ASP A 196 -3.01 0.99 18.14
C ASP A 196 -2.61 2.37 17.59
N TYR A 197 -1.91 2.42 16.46
CA TYR A 197 -1.67 3.64 15.69
C TYR A 197 -2.36 3.53 14.33
N PHE A 198 -3.29 4.43 14.04
CA PHE A 198 -4.22 4.30 12.92
C PHE A 198 -4.67 5.67 12.40
N LYS A 199 -5.30 5.68 11.22
CA LYS A 199 -5.97 6.86 10.67
C LYS A 199 -7.34 7.04 11.32
N SER A 200 -7.48 8.09 12.11
CA SER A 200 -8.77 8.57 12.61
C SER A 200 -9.40 9.56 11.62
N ARG A 201 -10.63 10.00 11.89
CA ARG A 201 -11.33 10.98 11.06
C ARG A 201 -10.58 12.31 10.92
N VAL A 202 -9.86 12.72 11.97
CA VAL A 202 -9.16 14.01 12.04
C VAL A 202 -7.67 13.92 11.73
N GLY A 203 -7.14 12.72 11.46
CA GLY A 203 -5.72 12.49 11.20
C GLY A 203 -5.16 11.25 11.90
N PRO A 204 -3.83 11.10 11.98
CA PRO A 204 -3.20 10.01 12.71
C PRO A 204 -3.60 10.03 14.19
N ALA A 205 -3.80 8.87 14.79
CA ALA A 205 -4.20 8.74 16.19
C ALA A 205 -3.59 7.52 16.85
N TYR A 206 -3.39 7.63 18.17
CA TYR A 206 -2.93 6.56 19.05
C TYR A 206 -4.10 6.14 19.95
N ARG A 207 -4.42 4.86 20.02
CA ARG A 207 -5.40 4.34 20.97
C ARG A 207 -4.71 3.36 21.91
N ILE A 208 -4.68 3.72 23.18
CA ILE A 208 -4.13 2.88 24.25
C ILE A 208 -5.31 2.17 24.90
N LYS A 209 -5.22 0.85 25.05
CA LYS A 209 -6.26 -0.01 25.63
C LYS A 209 -5.66 -0.88 26.72
N HIS A 210 -6.42 -1.03 27.79
CA HIS A 210 -6.15 -2.01 28.84
C HIS A 210 -7.46 -2.49 29.46
N GLY A 211 -7.76 -3.78 29.29
CA GLY A 211 -9.05 -4.35 29.67
C GLY A 211 -10.21 -3.61 28.99
N SER A 212 -11.20 -3.15 29.76
CA SER A 212 -12.35 -2.40 29.27
C SER A 212 -12.08 -0.89 29.07
N LYS A 213 -10.92 -0.39 29.47
CA LYS A 213 -10.59 1.02 29.40
C LYS A 213 -9.76 1.33 28.17
N GLN A 214 -10.05 2.48 27.55
CA GLN A 214 -9.27 2.98 26.43
C GLN A 214 -9.20 4.50 26.42
N VAL A 215 -8.16 5.03 25.80
CA VAL A 215 -8.02 6.45 25.47
C VAL A 215 -7.48 6.59 24.06
N THR A 216 -8.11 7.46 23.26
CA THR A 216 -7.63 7.82 21.93
C THR A 216 -7.01 9.22 21.98
N ILE A 217 -5.79 9.36 21.46
CA ILE A 217 -4.97 10.57 21.50
C ILE A 217 -4.64 10.96 20.06
N SER A 218 -4.76 12.23 19.73
CA SER A 218 -4.37 12.76 18.43
C SER A 218 -2.87 12.61 18.21
N GLY A 219 -2.48 12.13 17.03
CA GLY A 219 -1.09 12.03 16.63
C GLY A 219 -0.51 13.31 16.03
N SER A 220 -1.32 14.32 15.77
CA SER A 220 -0.84 15.62 15.28
C SER A 220 -0.17 16.46 16.37
N ASP A 221 -0.67 16.40 17.61
CA ASP A 221 -0.20 17.21 18.74
C ASP A 221 0.24 16.39 19.96
N CYS A 222 0.02 15.07 19.93
CA CYS A 222 0.34 14.13 21.01
C CYS A 222 -0.30 14.49 22.37
N LYS A 223 -1.38 15.28 22.37
CA LYS A 223 -1.97 15.86 23.58
C LYS A 223 -3.49 15.79 23.58
N THR A 224 -4.13 16.06 22.45
CA THR A 224 -5.59 16.13 22.38
C THR A 224 -6.20 14.75 22.49
N ILE A 225 -7.17 14.59 23.37
CA ILE A 225 -7.93 13.34 23.52
C ILE A 225 -9.10 13.38 22.54
N LEU A 226 -9.12 12.42 21.61
CA LEU A 226 -10.20 12.28 20.64
C LEU A 226 -11.39 11.55 21.28
N ARG A 227 -12.61 11.90 20.85
CA ARG A 227 -13.86 11.31 21.36
C ARG A 227 -14.91 11.20 20.26
N GLY A 228 -15.84 10.26 20.42
CA GLY A 228 -17.05 10.20 19.60
C GLY A 228 -16.74 9.87 18.13
N ALA A 229 -17.08 10.77 17.21
CA ALA A 229 -16.83 10.56 15.79
C ALA A 229 -15.35 10.69 15.42
N ASP A 230 -14.59 11.51 16.16
CA ASP A 230 -13.21 11.84 15.82
C ASP A 230 -12.24 10.71 16.16
N GLU A 231 -12.56 9.89 17.16
CA GLU A 231 -11.75 8.73 17.51
C GLU A 231 -12.02 7.51 16.63
N ARG A 232 -13.02 7.55 15.73
CA ARG A 232 -13.37 6.42 14.87
C ARG A 232 -12.24 6.09 13.91
N GLY A 233 -11.97 4.79 13.79
CA GLY A 233 -10.89 4.24 12.96
C GLY A 233 -10.35 2.96 13.61
N HIS A 234 -9.60 2.19 12.82
CA HIS A 234 -8.94 0.96 13.25
C HIS A 234 -7.71 0.71 12.39
N VAL A 235 -6.78 -0.09 12.91
CA VAL A 235 -5.68 -0.64 12.13
C VAL A 235 -6.27 -1.71 11.19
N PRO A 236 -6.12 -1.59 9.87
CA PRO A 236 -6.65 -2.57 8.93
C PRO A 236 -6.03 -3.94 9.14
#